data_AF-A0A937RDL5-F1
#
_entry.id   AF-A0A937RDL5-F1
#
_cell.length_a   1.000
_cell.length_b   1.000
_cell.length_c   1.000
_cell.angle_alpha   90.00
_cell.angle_beta   90.00
_cell.angle_gamma   90.00
#
_symmetry.space_group_name_H-M   'P 1'
#
loop_
_entity.id
_entity.type
_entity.pdbx_description
1 polymer ?
#
loop_
_entity_poly.entity_id
_entity_poly.type
_entity_poly.pdbx_seq_one_letter_code
_entity_poly.pdbx_strand_id
1 'polypeptide(L)'
;MSERVLMAIATALVAFIFAGVLVSRVVGWRRLKARLVGAAGAIHANRERSTFVTAAAGVSILLSLVALLLWLAQLLGAGYALSPGQFAALTESRNVVFALAVLPYVRVVMALAAAVSATALVASVGLLLRWPPARRLYIACECLVILWLLRGVVAEAVLVAEFAATGAGGPWATPTMVLRGAGWVGSLAVCVGLGWVAARLMSDEVRQEFAR
;
A
#
# COMPACT_ATOMS: atom_id res chain seq x y z
N MET A 1 -12.53 -16.42 13.84
CA MET A 1 -11.77 -16.81 12.63
C MET A 1 -10.60 -17.65 13.09
N SER A 2 -10.49 -18.92 12.66
CA SER A 2 -9.48 -19.84 13.24
C SER A 2 -8.06 -19.47 12.77
N GLU A 3 -7.07 -19.72 13.63
CA GLU A 3 -5.63 -19.51 13.36
C GLU A 3 -5.18 -20.15 12.03
N ARG A 4 -5.85 -21.23 11.62
CA ARG A 4 -5.65 -21.93 10.34
C ARG A 4 -6.06 -21.09 9.13
N VAL A 5 -7.12 -20.27 9.23
CA VAL A 5 -7.55 -19.36 8.16
C VAL A 5 -6.57 -18.20 8.02
N LEU A 6 -6.03 -17.70 9.14
CA LEU A 6 -4.97 -16.69 9.16
C LEU A 6 -3.67 -17.21 8.57
N MET A 7 -3.25 -18.43 8.93
CA MET A 7 -2.11 -19.08 8.28
C MET A 7 -2.37 -19.30 6.79
N ALA A 8 -3.54 -19.78 6.37
CA ALA A 8 -3.84 -19.99 4.95
C ALA A 8 -3.77 -18.69 4.13
N ILE A 9 -4.28 -17.58 4.68
CA ILE A 9 -4.19 -16.25 4.04
C ILE A 9 -2.74 -15.76 4.01
N ALA A 10 -2.00 -15.88 5.11
CA ALA A 10 -0.59 -15.52 5.17
C ALA A 10 0.27 -16.37 4.21
N THR A 11 0.01 -17.68 4.11
CA THR A 11 0.69 -18.59 3.19
C THR A 11 0.33 -18.29 1.74
N ALA A 12 -0.93 -17.98 1.42
CA ALA A 12 -1.34 -17.57 0.07
C ALA A 12 -0.67 -16.24 -0.34
N LEU A 13 -0.51 -15.30 0.59
CA LEU A 13 0.15 -14.02 0.37
C LEU A 13 1.67 -14.16 0.26
N VAL A 14 2.29 -14.98 1.10
CA VAL A 14 3.71 -15.35 0.98
C VAL A 14 3.94 -16.08 -0.34
N ALA A 15 3.06 -16.99 -0.75
CA ALA A 15 3.13 -17.65 -2.04
C ALA A 15 2.94 -16.68 -3.22
N PHE A 16 2.11 -15.64 -3.07
CA PHE A 16 1.93 -14.59 -4.08
C PHE A 16 3.16 -13.67 -4.19
N ILE A 17 3.75 -13.28 -3.06
CA ILE A 17 5.01 -12.52 -3.00
C ILE A 17 6.15 -13.37 -3.57
N PHE A 18 6.24 -14.64 -3.17
CA PHE A 18 7.21 -15.57 -3.73
C PHE A 18 6.95 -15.82 -5.20
N ALA A 19 5.71 -15.90 -5.69
CA ALA A 19 5.42 -16.01 -7.12
C ALA A 19 5.86 -14.74 -7.88
N GLY A 20 5.65 -13.54 -7.32
CA GLY A 20 6.18 -12.29 -7.89
C GLY A 20 7.71 -12.26 -7.92
N VAL A 21 8.36 -12.72 -6.86
CA VAL A 21 9.82 -12.84 -6.75
C VAL A 21 10.36 -13.97 -7.64
N LEU A 22 9.66 -15.10 -7.76
CA LEU A 22 10.01 -16.22 -8.63
C LEU A 22 9.85 -15.81 -10.09
N VAL A 23 8.81 -15.08 -10.45
CA VAL A 23 8.64 -14.47 -11.77
C VAL A 23 9.77 -13.47 -12.04
N SER A 24 10.18 -12.67 -11.05
CA SER A 24 11.35 -11.77 -11.20
C SER A 24 12.69 -12.52 -11.36
N ARG A 25 12.82 -13.72 -10.77
CA ARG A 25 14.00 -14.60 -10.88
C ARG A 25 14.00 -15.43 -12.17
N VAL A 26 12.85 -15.94 -12.60
CA VAL A 26 12.63 -16.74 -13.82
C VAL A 26 12.72 -15.86 -15.08
N VAL A 27 12.30 -14.59 -15.00
CA VAL A 27 12.48 -13.62 -16.11
C VAL A 27 13.93 -13.09 -16.20
N GLY A 28 14.80 -13.51 -15.28
CA GLY A 28 16.24 -13.29 -15.36
C GLY A 28 16.62 -11.87 -14.95
N TRP A 29 17.08 -11.73 -13.70
CA TRP A 29 17.65 -10.50 -13.14
C TRP A 29 18.71 -9.84 -14.04
N ARG A 30 19.42 -10.63 -14.86
CA ARG A 30 20.37 -10.13 -15.88
C ARG A 30 19.68 -9.39 -17.03
N ARG A 31 18.53 -9.89 -17.51
CA ARG A 31 17.70 -9.20 -18.51
C ARG A 31 17.04 -7.96 -17.92
N LEU A 32 16.59 -8.02 -16.67
CA LEU A 32 16.05 -6.86 -15.95
C LEU A 32 17.12 -5.78 -15.78
N LYS A 33 18.34 -6.13 -15.34
CA LYS A 33 19.46 -5.19 -15.19
C LYS A 33 19.88 -4.59 -16.55
N ALA A 34 19.98 -5.40 -17.60
CA ALA A 34 20.28 -4.90 -18.96
C ALA A 34 19.17 -3.98 -19.48
N ARG A 35 17.89 -4.28 -19.20
CA ARG A 35 16.75 -3.44 -19.54
C ARG A 35 16.69 -2.16 -18.71
N LEU A 36 17.09 -2.18 -17.44
CA LEU A 36 17.15 -0.99 -16.58
C LEU A 36 18.27 -0.04 -17.00
N VAL A 37 19.47 -0.57 -17.30
CA VAL A 37 20.59 0.21 -17.83
C VAL A 37 20.25 0.76 -19.23
N GLY A 38 19.65 -0.07 -20.10
CA GLY A 38 19.15 0.36 -21.40
C GLY A 38 17.98 1.36 -21.31
N ALA A 39 17.11 1.24 -20.32
CA ALA A 39 16.01 2.18 -20.08
C ALA A 39 16.52 3.52 -19.57
N ALA A 40 17.53 3.55 -18.69
CA ALA A 40 18.20 4.78 -18.27
C ALA A 40 18.80 5.53 -19.47
N GLY A 41 19.43 4.81 -20.42
CA GLY A 41 19.90 5.40 -21.68
C GLY A 41 18.77 5.80 -22.64
N ALA A 42 17.68 5.04 -22.69
CA ALA A 42 16.55 5.29 -23.60
C ALA A 42 15.58 6.39 -23.12
N ILE A 43 15.61 6.78 -21.84
CA ILE A 43 14.85 7.93 -21.32
C ILE A 43 15.30 9.24 -22.00
N HIS A 44 16.54 9.32 -22.48
CA HIS A 44 17.02 10.47 -23.27
C HIS A 44 16.77 10.35 -24.78
N ALA A 45 16.45 9.15 -25.30
CA ALA A 45 16.48 8.89 -26.74
C ALA A 45 15.10 8.78 -27.42
N ASN A 46 13.97 8.74 -26.69
CA ASN A 46 12.71 8.28 -27.28
C ASN A 46 11.54 9.28 -27.17
N ARG A 47 11.26 9.98 -28.28
CA ARG A 47 10.11 10.90 -28.48
C ARG A 47 8.75 10.20 -28.57
N GLU A 48 8.68 8.86 -28.61
CA GLU A 48 7.42 8.10 -28.77
C GLU A 48 6.82 7.56 -27.45
N ARG A 49 7.46 7.79 -26.30
CA ARG A 49 6.96 7.28 -25.01
C ARG A 49 5.92 8.22 -24.42
N SER A 50 4.81 7.67 -23.90
CA SER A 50 3.79 8.45 -23.21
C SER A 50 4.37 9.17 -22.00
N THR A 51 4.27 10.51 -22.00
CA THR A 51 4.66 11.37 -20.88
C THR A 51 3.84 11.02 -19.63
N PHE A 52 2.58 10.63 -19.81
CA PHE A 52 1.69 10.25 -18.71
C PHE A 52 2.20 9.02 -17.96
N VAL A 53 2.45 7.90 -18.66
CA VAL A 53 2.88 6.65 -17.99
C VAL A 53 4.23 6.83 -17.31
N THR A 54 5.12 7.63 -17.89
CA THR A 54 6.42 7.96 -17.30
C THR A 54 6.28 8.81 -16.05
N ALA A 55 5.43 9.84 -16.07
CA ALA A 55 5.15 10.68 -14.91
C ALA A 55 4.46 9.89 -13.78
N ALA A 56 3.42 9.12 -14.12
CA ALA A 56 2.70 8.28 -13.16
C ALA A 56 3.63 7.27 -12.50
N ALA A 57 4.44 6.55 -13.29
CA ALA A 57 5.39 5.61 -12.74
C ALA A 57 6.47 6.28 -11.88
N GLY A 58 6.96 7.47 -12.26
CA GLY A 58 7.95 8.22 -11.50
C GLY A 58 7.43 8.66 -10.13
N VAL A 59 6.24 9.27 -10.08
CA VAL A 59 5.58 9.67 -8.83
C VAL A 59 5.33 8.44 -7.95
N SER A 60 4.83 7.35 -8.54
CA SER A 60 4.49 6.15 -7.78
C SER A 60 5.71 5.38 -7.27
N ILE A 61 6.85 5.44 -7.96
CA ILE A 61 8.12 4.94 -7.41
C ILE A 61 8.48 5.70 -6.14
N LEU A 62 8.45 7.04 -6.18
CA LEU A 62 8.80 7.87 -5.03
C LEU A 62 7.86 7.58 -3.85
N LEU A 63 6.55 7.60 -4.10
CA LEU A 63 5.54 7.36 -3.06
C LEU A 63 5.62 5.94 -2.48
N SER A 64 5.77 4.92 -3.34
CA SER A 64 5.89 3.52 -2.89
C SER A 64 7.17 3.29 -2.10
N LEU A 65 8.27 3.95 -2.46
CA LEU A 65 9.53 3.88 -1.73
C LEU A 65 9.39 4.51 -0.34
N VAL A 66 8.81 5.72 -0.25
CA VAL A 66 8.57 6.39 1.03
C VAL A 66 7.63 5.55 1.91
N ALA A 67 6.53 5.06 1.34
CA ALA A 67 5.59 4.19 2.06
C ALA A 67 6.28 2.91 2.57
N LEU A 68 7.08 2.24 1.73
CA LEU A 68 7.82 1.05 2.13
C LEU A 68 8.78 1.35 3.30
N LEU A 69 9.53 2.45 3.23
CA LEU A 69 10.44 2.84 4.31
C LEU A 69 9.69 3.13 5.62
N LEU A 70 8.55 3.81 5.55
CA LEU A 70 7.70 4.08 6.71
C LEU A 70 7.16 2.78 7.32
N TRP A 71 6.66 1.85 6.50
CA TRP A 71 6.15 0.57 7.00
C TRP A 71 7.26 -0.29 7.60
N LEU A 72 8.45 -0.31 7.01
CA LEU A 72 9.60 -1.01 7.58
C LEU A 72 10.05 -0.38 8.91
N ALA A 73 10.11 0.95 8.98
CA ALA A 73 10.42 1.66 10.22
C ALA A 73 9.39 1.37 11.32
N GLN A 74 8.09 1.37 10.97
CA GLN A 74 7.01 1.01 11.90
C GLN A 74 7.08 -0.46 12.31
N LEU A 75 7.42 -1.38 11.40
CA LEU A 75 7.54 -2.80 11.72
C LEU A 75 8.72 -3.06 12.68
N LEU A 76 9.86 -2.41 12.44
CA LEU A 76 11.00 -2.43 13.36
C LEU A 76 10.62 -1.81 14.71
N GLY A 77 10.00 -0.63 14.69
CA GLY A 77 9.50 0.06 15.88
C GLY A 77 8.50 -0.77 16.69
N ALA A 78 7.57 -1.46 16.03
CA ALA A 78 6.63 -2.39 16.66
C ALA A 78 7.33 -3.67 17.20
N GLY A 79 8.52 -4.00 16.69
CA GLY A 79 9.40 -4.99 17.30
C GLY A 79 9.94 -4.54 18.66
N TYR A 80 10.34 -3.28 18.77
CA TYR A 80 10.94 -2.69 19.98
C TYR A 80 9.92 -2.18 21.01
N ALA A 81 8.85 -1.51 20.59
CA ALA A 81 7.84 -0.87 21.43
C ALA A 81 6.75 -1.83 21.96
N LEU A 82 6.66 -3.03 21.39
CA LEU A 82 5.78 -4.10 21.88
C LEU A 82 6.63 -5.20 22.54
N SER A 83 7.55 -4.79 23.42
CA SER A 83 8.23 -5.74 24.30
C SER A 83 7.19 -6.42 25.22
N PRO A 84 7.38 -7.69 25.61
CA PRO A 84 6.39 -8.42 26.42
C PRO A 84 5.97 -7.69 27.71
N GLY A 85 6.89 -6.93 28.33
CA GLY A 85 6.61 -6.15 29.54
C GLY A 85 5.72 -4.92 29.31
N GLN A 86 5.86 -4.23 28.18
CA GLN A 86 4.97 -3.11 27.82
C GLN A 86 3.60 -3.62 27.33
N PHE A 87 3.58 -4.81 26.73
CA PHE A 87 2.35 -5.49 26.33
C PHE A 87 1.49 -5.86 27.53
N ALA A 88 2.12 -6.38 28.60
CA ALA A 88 1.45 -6.69 29.87
C ALA A 88 0.80 -5.45 30.50
N ALA A 89 1.49 -4.31 30.51
CA ALA A 89 0.97 -3.04 31.04
C ALA A 89 -0.22 -2.48 30.23
N LEU A 90 -0.23 -2.68 28.90
CA LEU A 90 -1.37 -2.29 28.05
C LEU A 90 -2.60 -3.18 28.26
N THR A 91 -2.39 -4.47 28.51
CA THR A 91 -3.45 -5.43 28.85
C THR A 91 -3.98 -5.31 30.27
N GLU A 92 -3.42 -4.45 31.13
CA GLU A 92 -4.02 -4.09 32.43
C GLU A 92 -4.92 -2.84 32.35
N SER A 93 -4.91 -2.12 31.22
CA SER A 93 -5.77 -0.96 31.00
C SER A 93 -7.20 -1.37 30.58
N ARG A 94 -8.21 -0.48 30.76
CA ARG A 94 -9.64 -0.72 30.45
C ARG A 94 -9.95 -1.21 29.01
N ASN A 95 -8.97 -1.26 28.11
CA ASN A 95 -9.12 -1.71 26.73
C ASN A 95 -8.45 -3.08 26.44
N VAL A 96 -8.37 -3.96 27.44
CA VAL A 96 -7.87 -5.34 27.34
C VAL A 96 -8.37 -6.09 26.10
N VAL A 97 -9.67 -6.03 25.82
CA VAL A 97 -10.29 -6.78 24.72
C VAL A 97 -9.80 -6.27 23.36
N PHE A 98 -9.67 -4.95 23.18
CA PHE A 98 -9.16 -4.35 21.96
C PHE A 98 -7.66 -4.63 21.79
N ALA A 99 -6.88 -4.50 22.86
CA ALA A 99 -5.44 -4.77 22.85
C ALA A 99 -5.17 -6.24 22.47
N LEU A 100 -5.85 -7.20 23.10
CA LEU A 100 -5.72 -8.63 22.81
C LEU A 100 -6.25 -8.99 21.41
N ALA A 101 -7.27 -8.30 20.91
CA ALA A 101 -7.85 -8.58 19.60
C ALA A 101 -7.09 -7.95 18.42
N VAL A 102 -6.35 -6.84 18.61
CA VAL A 102 -5.75 -6.08 17.50
C VAL A 102 -4.23 -6.22 17.46
N LEU A 103 -3.56 -6.17 18.61
CA LEU A 103 -2.09 -6.18 18.68
C LEU A 103 -1.42 -7.40 18.04
N PRO A 104 -1.96 -8.64 18.12
CA PRO A 104 -1.38 -9.79 17.43
C PRO A 104 -1.34 -9.60 15.90
N TYR A 105 -2.29 -8.83 15.36
CA TYR A 105 -2.41 -8.59 13.92
C TYR A 105 -1.65 -7.36 13.45
N VAL A 106 -1.25 -6.45 14.34
CA VAL A 106 -0.55 -5.21 13.96
C VAL A 106 0.71 -5.50 13.15
N ARG A 107 1.56 -6.43 13.61
CA ARG A 107 2.78 -6.81 12.88
C ARG A 107 2.47 -7.44 11.52
N VAL A 108 1.43 -8.26 11.45
CA VAL A 108 1.00 -8.90 10.20
C VAL A 108 0.48 -7.84 9.22
N VAL A 109 -0.37 -6.93 9.68
CA VAL A 109 -0.90 -5.82 8.87
C VAL A 109 0.22 -4.91 8.37
N MET A 110 1.18 -4.55 9.23
CA MET A 110 2.35 -3.75 8.84
C MET A 110 3.22 -4.48 7.81
N ALA A 111 3.49 -5.78 8.01
CA ALA A 111 4.24 -6.59 7.06
C ALA A 111 3.52 -6.70 5.70
N LEU A 112 2.18 -6.84 5.71
CA LEU A 112 1.37 -6.85 4.50
C LEU A 112 1.41 -5.49 3.78
N ALA A 113 1.30 -4.39 4.52
CA ALA A 113 1.40 -3.05 3.94
C ALA A 113 2.79 -2.80 3.32
N ALA A 114 3.86 -3.28 3.97
CA ALA A 114 5.21 -3.25 3.39
C ALA A 114 5.29 -4.10 2.11
N ALA A 115 4.72 -5.31 2.11
CA ALA A 115 4.71 -6.18 0.93
C ALA A 115 3.92 -5.57 -0.25
N VAL A 116 2.77 -4.95 0.02
CA VAL A 116 1.98 -4.22 -1.00
C VAL A 116 2.79 -3.05 -1.54
N SER A 117 3.47 -2.29 -0.68
CA SER A 117 4.31 -1.15 -1.10
C SER A 117 5.50 -1.60 -1.96
N ALA A 118 6.15 -2.72 -1.61
CA ALA A 118 7.22 -3.31 -2.41
C ALA A 118 6.72 -3.81 -3.76
N THR A 119 5.53 -4.40 -3.80
CA THR A 119 4.88 -4.86 -5.05
C THR A 119 4.51 -3.68 -5.95
N ALA A 120 3.95 -2.62 -5.38
CA ALA A 120 3.64 -1.38 -6.08
C ALA A 120 4.91 -0.72 -6.65
N LEU A 121 6.03 -0.74 -5.91
CA LEU A 121 7.32 -0.25 -6.38
C LEU A 121 7.81 -1.05 -7.60
N VAL A 122 7.79 -2.39 -7.53
CA VAL A 122 8.17 -3.26 -8.65
C VAL A 122 7.25 -3.05 -9.86
N ALA A 123 5.95 -2.93 -9.63
CA ALA A 123 4.98 -2.66 -10.69
C ALA A 123 5.22 -1.30 -11.35
N SER A 124 5.56 -0.27 -10.56
CA SER A 124 5.88 1.08 -11.05
C SER A 124 7.15 1.08 -11.90
N VAL A 125 8.20 0.37 -11.48
CA VAL A 125 9.40 0.15 -12.31
C VAL A 125 9.04 -0.61 -13.59
N GLY A 126 8.17 -1.62 -13.49
CA GLY A 126 7.67 -2.36 -14.64
C GLY A 126 6.87 -1.51 -15.63
N LEU A 127 6.14 -0.49 -15.16
CA LEU A 127 5.47 0.51 -16.01
C LEU A 127 6.50 1.34 -16.79
N LEU A 128 7.61 1.76 -16.18
CA LEU A 128 8.70 2.46 -16.90
C LEU A 128 9.32 1.58 -17.98
N LEU A 129 9.43 0.28 -17.71
CA LEU A 129 9.93 -0.71 -18.67
C LEU A 129 8.88 -1.17 -19.69
N ARG A 130 7.66 -0.61 -19.66
CA ARG A 130 6.52 -0.97 -20.52
C ARG A 130 6.18 -2.47 -20.50
N TRP A 131 6.34 -3.11 -19.35
CA TRP A 131 6.07 -4.53 -19.24
C TRP A 131 4.56 -4.80 -19.11
N PRO A 132 3.91 -5.58 -20.01
CA PRO A 132 2.46 -5.78 -20.00
C PRO A 132 1.86 -6.28 -18.67
N PRO A 133 2.45 -7.27 -17.96
CA PRO A 133 1.91 -7.73 -16.70
C PRO A 133 2.08 -6.69 -15.59
N ALA A 134 3.09 -5.82 -15.67
CA ALA A 134 3.30 -4.77 -14.67
C ALA A 134 2.15 -3.76 -14.66
N ARG A 135 1.54 -3.47 -15.81
CA ARG A 135 0.36 -2.61 -15.88
C ARG A 135 -0.82 -3.16 -15.08
N ARG A 136 -1.13 -4.44 -15.28
CA ARG A 136 -2.24 -5.10 -14.55
C ARG A 136 -1.94 -5.19 -13.06
N LEU A 137 -0.71 -5.52 -12.70
CA LEU A 137 -0.27 -5.57 -11.31
C LEU A 137 -0.38 -4.20 -10.63
N TYR A 138 0.06 -3.15 -11.33
CA TYR A 138 -0.03 -1.78 -10.84
C TYR A 138 -1.49 -1.37 -10.59
N ILE A 139 -2.39 -1.60 -11.55
CA ILE A 139 -3.82 -1.32 -11.38
C ILE A 139 -4.39 -2.11 -10.19
N ALA A 140 -4.02 -3.38 -10.01
CA ALA A 140 -4.46 -4.16 -8.87
C ALA A 140 -3.97 -3.58 -7.54
N CYS A 141 -2.72 -3.11 -7.47
CA CYS A 141 -2.19 -2.41 -6.30
C CYS A 141 -2.97 -1.12 -5.99
N GLU A 142 -3.29 -0.32 -7.02
CA GLU A 142 -4.09 0.90 -6.84
C GLU A 142 -5.48 0.60 -6.29
N CYS A 143 -6.17 -0.42 -6.83
CA CYS A 143 -7.47 -0.85 -6.32
C CYS A 143 -7.38 -1.32 -4.86
N LEU A 144 -6.31 -2.04 -4.48
CA LEU A 144 -6.10 -2.46 -3.09
C LEU A 144 -5.89 -1.26 -2.16
N VAL A 145 -5.15 -0.23 -2.59
CA VAL A 145 -4.97 1.01 -1.82
C VAL A 145 -6.29 1.75 -1.65
N ILE A 146 -7.10 1.87 -2.71
CA ILE A 146 -8.43 2.49 -2.64
C ILE A 146 -9.31 1.74 -1.63
N LEU A 147 -9.39 0.42 -1.72
CA LEU A 147 -10.18 -0.40 -0.78
C LEU A 147 -9.68 -0.24 0.65
N TRP A 148 -8.37 -0.13 0.85
CA TRP A 148 -7.76 0.08 2.16
C TRP A 148 -8.14 1.45 2.74
N LEU A 149 -8.05 2.52 1.94
CA LEU A 149 -8.43 3.87 2.35
C LEU A 149 -9.92 3.95 2.69
N LEU A 150 -10.79 3.38 1.85
CA LEU A 150 -12.22 3.34 2.11
C LEU A 150 -12.55 2.57 3.40
N ARG A 151 -11.88 1.43 3.63
CA ARG A 151 -12.01 0.70 4.90
C ARG A 151 -11.56 1.55 6.09
N GLY A 152 -10.47 2.31 5.94
CA GLY A 152 -9.98 3.23 6.98
C GLY A 152 -11.01 4.29 7.34
N VAL A 153 -11.62 4.93 6.33
CA VAL A 153 -12.69 5.92 6.52
C VAL A 153 -13.90 5.29 7.23
N VAL A 154 -14.35 4.10 6.84
CA VAL A 154 -15.46 3.41 7.51
C VAL A 154 -15.12 3.06 8.96
N ALA A 155 -13.91 2.53 9.21
CA ALA A 155 -13.48 2.19 10.56
C ALA A 155 -13.40 3.44 11.45
N GLU A 156 -12.88 4.55 10.92
CA GLU A 156 -12.84 5.82 11.63
C GLU A 156 -14.24 6.37 11.90
N ALA A 157 -15.18 6.26 10.95
CA ALA A 157 -16.57 6.68 11.14
C ALA A 157 -17.25 5.91 12.28
N VAL A 158 -17.04 4.59 12.36
CA VAL A 158 -17.54 3.75 13.45
C VAL A 158 -16.92 4.18 14.78
N LEU A 159 -15.61 4.37 14.84
CA LEU A 159 -14.93 4.83 16.06
C LEU A 159 -15.44 6.21 16.50
N VAL A 160 -15.64 7.14 15.58
CA VAL A 160 -16.19 8.48 15.88
C VAL A 160 -17.58 8.38 16.49
N ALA A 161 -18.45 7.52 15.94
CA ALA A 161 -19.80 7.32 16.48
C ALA A 161 -19.78 6.79 17.92
N GLU A 162 -18.90 5.83 18.22
CA GLU A 162 -18.70 5.30 19.57
C GLU A 162 -18.15 6.37 20.55
N PHE A 163 -17.18 7.18 20.12
CA PHE A 163 -16.64 8.27 20.94
C PHE A 163 -17.66 9.40 21.17
N ALA A 164 -18.53 9.68 20.21
CA ALA A 164 -19.60 10.65 20.38
C ALA A 164 -20.66 10.15 21.39
N ALA A 165 -20.99 8.85 21.34
CA ALA A 165 -21.95 8.23 22.27
C ALA A 165 -21.47 8.22 23.74
N THR A 166 -20.15 8.22 23.96
CA THR A 166 -19.56 8.24 25.31
C THR A 166 -19.44 9.65 25.91
N GLY A 167 -19.88 10.70 25.20
CA GLY A 167 -19.93 12.06 25.73
C GLY A 167 -18.55 12.70 25.98
N ALA A 168 -17.50 12.22 25.32
CA ALA A 168 -16.13 12.72 25.45
C ALA A 168 -15.94 14.10 24.76
N GLY A 169 -16.72 15.11 25.18
CA GLY A 169 -16.68 16.49 24.70
C GLY A 169 -15.64 17.32 25.45
N GLY A 170 -14.35 16.95 25.36
CA GLY A 170 -13.25 17.75 25.91
C GLY A 170 -12.88 18.95 25.01
N PRO A 171 -12.02 19.88 25.48
CA PRO A 171 -11.57 21.06 24.71
C PRO A 171 -10.86 20.71 23.38
N TRP A 172 -10.48 19.44 23.19
CA TRP A 172 -9.86 18.92 21.98
C TRP A 172 -10.86 18.31 20.98
N ALA A 173 -12.16 18.28 21.27
CA ALA A 173 -13.17 17.67 20.41
C ALA A 173 -13.25 18.36 19.04
N THR A 174 -13.31 19.70 18.99
CA THR A 174 -13.43 20.46 17.75
C THR A 174 -12.17 20.38 16.86
N PRO A 175 -10.94 20.59 17.37
CA PRO A 175 -9.73 20.40 16.57
C PRO A 175 -9.59 18.99 16.02
N THR A 176 -9.96 17.98 16.82
CA THR A 176 -9.88 16.58 16.41
C THR A 176 -10.91 16.26 15.31
N MET A 177 -12.15 16.75 15.42
CA MET A 177 -13.15 16.62 14.36
C MET A 177 -12.69 17.26 13.04
N VAL A 178 -12.07 18.45 13.09
CA VAL A 178 -11.56 19.13 11.88
C VAL A 178 -10.45 18.32 11.22
N LEU A 179 -9.48 17.81 11.99
CA LEU A 179 -8.39 16.98 11.47
C LEU A 179 -8.91 15.67 10.85
N ARG A 180 -9.92 15.04 11.47
CA ARG A 180 -10.57 13.84 10.92
C ARG A 180 -11.33 14.13 9.63
N GLY A 181 -12.10 15.20 9.60
CA GLY A 181 -12.80 15.66 8.39
C GLY A 181 -11.84 15.94 7.23
N ALA A 182 -10.72 16.61 7.52
CA ALA A 182 -9.65 16.80 6.53
C ALA A 182 -9.04 15.47 6.07
N GLY A 183 -8.86 14.50 6.99
CA GLY A 183 -8.40 13.15 6.67
C GLY A 183 -9.35 12.39 5.73
N TRP A 184 -10.66 12.51 5.91
CA TRP A 184 -11.66 11.89 5.03
C TRP A 184 -11.66 12.51 3.65
N VAL A 185 -11.70 13.85 3.58
CA VAL A 185 -11.65 14.58 2.29
C VAL A 185 -10.36 14.24 1.56
N GLY A 186 -9.22 14.23 2.26
CA GLY A 186 -7.93 13.83 1.70
C GLY A 186 -7.94 12.39 1.19
N SER A 187 -8.47 11.44 1.96
CA SER A 187 -8.56 10.03 1.56
C SER A 187 -9.43 9.84 0.32
N LEU A 188 -10.59 10.52 0.26
CA LEU A 188 -11.47 10.49 -0.91
C LEU A 188 -10.80 11.12 -2.14
N ALA A 189 -10.13 12.26 -1.98
CA ALA A 189 -9.39 12.90 -3.07
C ALA A 189 -8.28 11.99 -3.62
N VAL A 190 -7.55 11.30 -2.74
CA VAL A 190 -6.57 10.28 -3.14
C VAL A 190 -7.26 9.15 -3.89
N CYS A 191 -8.36 8.58 -3.37
CA CYS A 191 -9.09 7.51 -4.05
C CYS A 191 -9.53 7.90 -5.47
N VAL A 192 -10.05 9.12 -5.65
CA VAL A 192 -10.44 9.64 -6.98
C VAL A 192 -9.21 9.77 -7.88
N GLY A 193 -8.10 10.31 -7.37
CA GLY A 193 -6.85 10.42 -8.12
C GLY A 193 -6.30 9.07 -8.57
N LEU A 194 -6.22 8.09 -7.67
CA LEU A 194 -5.75 6.73 -7.99
C LEU A 194 -6.72 6.03 -8.97
N GLY A 195 -8.03 6.21 -8.79
CA GLY A 195 -9.04 5.69 -9.71
C GLY A 195 -8.92 6.27 -11.11
N TRP A 196 -8.64 7.57 -11.22
CA TRP A 196 -8.38 8.23 -12.50
C TRP A 196 -7.11 7.70 -13.17
N VAL A 197 -6.02 7.51 -12.41
CA VAL A 197 -4.78 6.91 -12.93
C VAL A 197 -5.03 5.49 -13.45
N ALA A 198 -5.75 4.66 -12.67
CA ALA A 198 -6.09 3.31 -13.06
C ALA A 198 -6.94 3.29 -14.35
N ALA A 199 -7.97 4.14 -14.43
CA ALA A 199 -8.80 4.28 -15.63
C ALA A 199 -7.98 4.70 -16.86
N ARG A 200 -7.07 5.67 -16.70
CA ARG A 200 -6.17 6.10 -17.77
C ARG A 200 -5.21 5.00 -18.22
N LEU A 201 -4.67 4.20 -17.30
CA LEU A 201 -3.83 3.05 -17.64
C LEU A 201 -4.59 1.93 -18.37
N MET A 202 -5.93 1.88 -18.26
CA MET A 202 -6.78 0.94 -18.98
C MET A 202 -7.17 1.41 -20.38
N SER A 203 -6.98 2.69 -20.71
CA SER A 203 -7.30 3.26 -22.03
C SER A 203 -6.59 2.54 -23.17
N ASP A 204 -7.22 2.50 -24.34
CA ASP A 204 -6.68 1.83 -25.52
C ASP A 204 -5.34 2.45 -25.98
N GLU A 205 -5.20 3.77 -25.84
CA GLU A 205 -3.98 4.53 -26.13
C GLU A 205 -2.78 3.98 -25.35
N VAL A 206 -2.93 3.87 -24.03
CA VAL A 206 -1.88 3.30 -23.17
C VAL A 206 -1.75 1.80 -23.42
N ARG A 207 -2.85 1.09 -23.68
CA ARG A 207 -2.79 -0.36 -23.92
C ARG A 207 -1.90 -0.72 -25.11
N GLN A 208 -1.98 0.06 -26.18
CA GLN A 208 -1.17 -0.13 -27.39
C GLN A 208 0.32 0.11 -27.13
N GLU A 209 0.69 1.03 -26.24
CA GLU A 209 2.09 1.29 -25.87
C GLU A 209 2.77 0.07 -25.21
N PHE A 210 1.99 -0.76 -24.51
CA PHE A 210 2.49 -1.99 -23.88
C PHE A 210 2.39 -3.22 -24.79
N ALA A 211 1.75 -3.12 -25.96
CA ALA A 211 1.61 -4.24 -26.90
C ALA A 211 2.74 -4.31 -27.92
N ARG A 212 3.56 -3.26 -28.02
CA ARG A 212 4.76 -3.17 -28.87
C ARG A 212 5.97 -3.79 -28.17
#